data_AF-A0A6B3IGI2-F1
#
_entry.id   AF-A0A6B3IGI2-F1
#
_cell.length_a   1.000
_cell.length_b   1.000
_cell.length_c   1.000
_cell.angle_alpha   90.00
_cell.angle_beta   90.00
_cell.angle_gamma   90.00
#
_symmetry.space_group_name_H-M   'P 1'
#
loop_
_entity.id
_entity.type
_entity.pdbx_description
1 polymer ?
#
loop_
_entity_poly.entity_id
_entity_poly.type
_entity_poly.pdbx_seq_one_letter_code
_entity_poly.pdbx_strand_id
1 'polypeptide(L)'
;KDKGPAESYTLTVRDRKVRITGPDESGVFYGTRTLKQSLKADGTVPEGVVNDRPDRPQRGLNLDIARKHYSAEWIEDRIREMGDLKLNQLGLHFSDDQAFRIESKTHPEVVSDEALTQAEVRRIVGLANSLHIEVVPEIDSPGHLGAVLRAHPDLQLRNTQGRESRGSIDISKPGAATLIDELLDEYTELFPGKYWHLGADEYQALMVSDPAASYPQLQRAAEQKHGSGATIEDLATGWLNDRAAVVEPKGRTAKAWNDGLFRDSEVKADKNIEIEYWTGKEIG
;
A
#
# COMPACT_ATOMS: atom_id res chain seq x y z
N LYS A 1 27.49 7.05 -17.87
CA LYS A 1 26.02 7.07 -17.86
C LYS A 1 25.55 7.39 -19.25
N ASP A 2 24.81 6.48 -19.87
CA ASP A 2 24.15 6.78 -21.15
C ASP A 2 22.97 7.74 -20.90
N LYS A 3 22.57 8.50 -21.92
CA LYS A 3 21.41 9.38 -21.86
C LYS A 3 20.16 8.55 -22.19
N GLY A 4 19.18 8.49 -21.30
CA GLY A 4 17.92 7.76 -21.51
C GLY A 4 16.93 7.95 -20.36
N PRO A 5 15.64 7.58 -20.54
CA PRO A 5 14.66 7.59 -19.47
C PRO A 5 15.03 6.58 -18.37
N ALA A 6 14.55 6.79 -17.14
CA ALA A 6 14.81 5.89 -16.02
C ALA A 6 14.46 4.43 -16.37
N GLU A 7 15.20 3.48 -15.82
CA GLU A 7 15.00 2.03 -16.01
C GLU A 7 15.22 1.52 -17.46
N SER A 8 15.58 2.38 -18.42
CA SER A 8 15.89 1.97 -19.79
C SER A 8 17.29 1.36 -19.91
N TYR A 9 17.48 0.50 -20.91
CA TYR A 9 18.79 -0.07 -21.18
C TYR A 9 19.03 -0.40 -22.65
N THR A 10 20.30 -0.48 -22.99
CA THR A 10 20.79 -1.05 -24.24
C THR A 10 21.62 -2.29 -23.93
N LEU A 11 21.23 -3.44 -24.48
CA LEU A 11 22.01 -4.68 -24.46
C LEU A 11 22.58 -4.91 -25.86
N THR A 12 23.90 -4.87 -25.99
CA THR A 12 24.62 -5.14 -27.23
C THR A 12 25.40 -6.45 -27.12
N VAL A 13 25.14 -7.38 -28.03
CA VAL A 13 25.93 -8.60 -28.23
C VAL A 13 26.67 -8.47 -29.55
N ARG A 14 28.00 -8.51 -29.50
CA ARG A 14 28.89 -8.45 -30.66
C ARG A 14 30.26 -9.00 -30.30
N ASP A 15 30.96 -9.64 -31.24
CA ASP A 15 32.34 -10.12 -31.06
C ASP A 15 32.53 -10.99 -29.79
N ARG A 16 31.54 -11.85 -29.50
CA ARG A 16 31.49 -12.71 -28.30
C ARG A 16 31.50 -11.93 -26.97
N LYS A 17 31.08 -10.66 -26.98
CA LYS A 17 30.95 -9.81 -25.81
C LYS A 17 29.51 -9.35 -25.64
N VAL A 18 29.05 -9.33 -24.40
CA VAL A 18 27.78 -8.69 -24.01
C VAL A 18 28.11 -7.39 -23.29
N ARG A 19 27.55 -6.28 -23.74
CA ARG A 19 27.62 -4.98 -23.05
C ARG A 19 26.19 -4.54 -22.73
N ILE A 20 25.92 -4.28 -21.46
CA ILE A 20 24.67 -3.69 -21.00
C ILE A 20 24.98 -2.29 -20.48
N THR A 21 24.25 -1.30 -20.96
CA THR A 21 24.34 0.08 -20.48
C THR A 21 22.95 0.62 -20.19
N GLY A 22 22.86 1.55 -19.24
CA GLY A 22 21.64 2.24 -18.84
C GLY A 22 21.97 3.61 -18.25
N PRO A 23 20.97 4.49 -18.07
CA PRO A 23 21.15 5.79 -17.43
C PRO A 23 21.31 5.68 -15.89
N ASP A 24 20.80 4.59 -15.30
CA ASP A 24 20.78 4.28 -13.87
C ASP A 24 21.06 2.79 -13.60
N GLU A 25 21.13 2.42 -12.32
CA GLU A 25 21.39 1.04 -11.88
C GLU A 25 20.23 0.10 -12.22
N SER A 26 18.98 0.56 -12.11
CA SER A 26 17.80 -0.24 -12.41
C SER A 26 17.73 -0.62 -13.89
N GLY A 27 18.08 0.30 -14.81
CA GLY A 27 18.19 -0.02 -16.23
C GLY A 27 19.23 -1.10 -16.50
N VAL A 28 20.42 -0.98 -15.92
CA VAL A 28 21.45 -2.03 -16.04
C VAL A 28 20.95 -3.36 -15.47
N PHE A 29 20.33 -3.34 -14.29
CA PHE A 29 19.72 -4.52 -13.68
C PHE A 29 18.69 -5.17 -14.60
N TYR A 30 17.75 -4.41 -15.20
CA TYR A 30 16.75 -4.96 -16.12
C TYR A 30 17.37 -5.52 -17.41
N GLY A 31 18.43 -4.91 -17.91
CA GLY A 31 19.22 -5.49 -18.99
C GLY A 31 19.81 -6.85 -18.63
N THR A 32 20.28 -7.03 -17.39
CA THR A 32 20.73 -8.35 -16.92
C THR A 32 19.60 -9.38 -16.83
N ARG A 33 18.35 -8.96 -16.59
CA ARG A 33 17.20 -9.88 -16.58
C ARG A 33 16.93 -10.44 -17.97
N THR A 34 16.99 -9.58 -18.99
CA THR A 34 16.84 -9.99 -20.40
C THR A 34 17.95 -10.95 -20.81
N LEU A 35 19.19 -10.66 -20.43
CA LEU A 35 20.32 -11.57 -20.61
C LEU A 35 20.08 -12.94 -19.95
N LYS A 36 19.67 -12.94 -18.67
CA LYS A 36 19.37 -14.15 -17.90
C LYS A 36 18.29 -15.00 -18.57
N GLN A 37 17.23 -14.37 -19.08
CA GLN A 37 16.14 -15.05 -19.77
C GLN A 37 16.59 -15.72 -21.07
N SER A 38 17.38 -15.02 -21.90
CA SER A 38 17.94 -15.59 -23.14
C SER A 38 18.82 -16.82 -22.83
N LEU A 39 19.71 -16.71 -21.85
CA LEU A 39 20.58 -17.82 -21.44
C LEU A 39 19.79 -19.00 -20.87
N LYS A 40 18.72 -18.74 -20.11
CA LYS A 40 17.86 -19.80 -19.56
C LYS A 40 17.07 -20.53 -20.66
N ALA A 41 16.63 -19.82 -21.70
CA ALA A 41 15.87 -20.40 -22.80
C ALA A 41 16.76 -21.23 -23.75
N ASP A 42 17.87 -20.64 -24.20
CA ASP A 42 18.62 -21.17 -25.35
C ASP A 42 20.09 -21.49 -25.04
N GLY A 43 20.55 -21.26 -23.82
CA GLY A 43 21.97 -21.40 -23.43
C GLY A 43 22.91 -20.39 -24.11
N THR A 44 22.38 -19.50 -24.94
CA THR A 44 23.11 -18.52 -25.74
C THR A 44 22.34 -17.20 -25.80
N VAL A 45 22.97 -16.18 -26.38
CA VAL A 45 22.35 -14.87 -26.63
C VAL A 45 22.63 -14.52 -28.09
N PRO A 46 21.59 -14.25 -28.90
CA PRO A 46 21.77 -13.85 -30.29
C PRO A 46 22.61 -12.58 -30.42
N GLU A 47 23.39 -12.49 -31.49
CA GLU A 47 24.09 -11.25 -31.83
C GLU A 47 23.08 -10.16 -32.21
N GLY A 48 23.27 -8.94 -31.71
CA GLY A 48 22.32 -7.85 -31.95
C GLY A 48 22.35 -6.76 -30.90
N VAL A 49 21.39 -5.84 -31.02
CA VAL A 49 21.17 -4.74 -30.09
C VAL A 49 19.71 -4.74 -29.64
N VAL A 50 19.49 -4.83 -28.33
CA VAL A 50 18.18 -4.61 -27.69
C VAL A 50 18.19 -3.22 -27.08
N ASN A 51 17.19 -2.40 -27.42
CA ASN A 51 16.90 -1.15 -26.74
C ASN A 51 15.53 -1.30 -26.09
N ASP A 52 15.46 -1.19 -24.78
CA ASP A 52 14.26 -1.50 -24.02
C ASP A 52 14.04 -0.49 -22.90
N ARG A 53 12.77 -0.27 -22.57
CA ARG A 53 12.32 0.67 -21.53
C ARG A 53 10.91 0.28 -21.07
N PRO A 54 10.54 0.56 -19.82
CA PRO A 54 9.16 0.34 -19.39
C PRO A 54 8.20 1.29 -20.13
N ASP A 55 6.98 0.80 -20.40
CA ASP A 55 5.84 1.64 -20.79
C ASP A 55 5.26 2.38 -19.59
N ARG A 56 5.21 1.71 -18.43
CA ARG A 56 4.68 2.23 -17.18
C ARG A 56 5.73 2.28 -16.07
N PRO A 57 5.86 3.42 -15.36
CA PRO A 57 6.86 3.57 -14.30
C PRO A 57 6.51 2.78 -13.03
N GLN A 58 5.22 2.50 -12.78
CA GLN A 58 4.78 1.67 -11.66
C GLN A 58 4.27 0.31 -12.20
N ARG A 59 4.85 -0.79 -11.71
CA ARG A 59 4.56 -2.16 -12.13
C ARG A 59 4.50 -3.04 -10.89
N GLY A 60 3.31 -3.11 -10.30
CA GLY A 60 3.07 -3.67 -8.98
C GLY A 60 2.62 -5.13 -8.96
N LEU A 61 2.90 -5.81 -7.84
CA LEU A 61 2.20 -7.00 -7.37
C LEU A 61 1.69 -6.70 -5.96
N ASN A 62 0.41 -6.93 -5.68
CA ASN A 62 -0.14 -6.82 -4.33
C ASN A 62 -0.21 -8.20 -3.67
N LEU A 63 0.30 -8.30 -2.46
CA LEU A 63 0.35 -9.51 -1.65
C LEU A 63 -0.40 -9.29 -0.34
N ASP A 64 -1.53 -9.98 -0.19
CA ASP A 64 -2.29 -10.07 1.07
C ASP A 64 -1.67 -11.15 1.96
N ILE A 65 -1.00 -10.70 3.03
CA ILE A 65 -0.51 -11.58 4.09
C ILE A 65 -1.44 -11.60 5.31
N ALA A 66 -2.40 -10.67 5.40
CA ALA A 66 -3.36 -10.58 6.49
C ALA A 66 -4.26 -11.83 6.53
N ARG A 67 -4.88 -12.18 5.40
CA ARG A 67 -5.81 -13.31 5.29
C ARG A 67 -5.11 -14.66 5.42
N LYS A 68 -3.86 -14.75 4.97
CA LYS A 68 -3.03 -15.96 5.06
C LYS A 68 -1.59 -15.61 5.38
N HIS A 69 -1.03 -16.26 6.38
CA HIS A 69 0.38 -16.10 6.69
C HIS A 69 1.28 -16.73 5.61
N TYR A 70 2.35 -16.02 5.27
CA TYR A 70 3.45 -16.47 4.41
C TYR A 70 4.76 -16.21 5.13
N SER A 71 5.69 -17.18 5.09
CA SER A 71 7.01 -16.99 5.69
C SER A 71 7.81 -15.91 4.95
N ALA A 72 8.77 -15.28 5.65
CA ALA A 72 9.67 -14.31 5.04
C ALA A 72 10.41 -14.87 3.81
N GLU A 73 10.87 -16.12 3.90
CA GLU A 73 11.54 -16.83 2.79
C GLU A 73 10.65 -16.95 1.55
N TRP A 74 9.37 -17.27 1.75
CA TRP A 74 8.42 -17.36 0.64
C TRP A 74 8.20 -16.01 -0.03
N ILE A 75 8.11 -14.92 0.75
CA ILE A 75 7.97 -13.55 0.24
C ILE A 75 9.24 -13.14 -0.52
N GLU A 76 10.42 -13.47 0.01
CA GLU A 76 11.70 -13.22 -0.65
C GLU A 76 11.80 -13.93 -2.02
N ASP A 77 11.30 -15.17 -2.13
CA ASP A 77 11.25 -15.89 -3.41
C ASP A 77 10.33 -15.20 -4.42
N ARG A 78 9.16 -14.70 -3.99
CA ARG A 78 8.28 -13.90 -4.86
C ARG A 78 8.95 -12.62 -5.34
N ILE A 79 9.69 -11.93 -4.47
CA ILE A 79 10.46 -10.72 -4.85
C ILE A 79 11.52 -11.05 -5.91
N ARG A 80 12.18 -12.20 -5.84
CA ARG A 80 13.13 -12.64 -6.88
C ARG A 80 12.45 -12.85 -8.22
N GLU A 81 11.27 -13.46 -8.22
CA GLU A 81 10.45 -13.65 -9.43
C GLU A 81 9.99 -12.32 -10.01
N MET A 82 9.52 -11.39 -9.17
CA MET A 82 9.18 -10.02 -9.57
C MET A 82 10.35 -9.33 -10.27
N GLY A 83 11.56 -9.47 -9.71
CA GLY A 83 12.78 -8.89 -10.29
C GLY A 83 13.10 -9.48 -11.66
N ASP A 84 12.93 -10.79 -11.85
CA ASP A 84 13.10 -11.44 -13.15
C ASP A 84 12.06 -10.97 -14.19
N LEU A 85 10.85 -10.62 -13.75
CA LEU A 85 9.77 -10.08 -14.59
C LEU A 85 9.82 -8.56 -14.76
N LYS A 86 10.82 -7.88 -14.18
CA LYS A 86 10.98 -6.43 -14.20
C LYS A 86 9.82 -5.67 -13.53
N LEU A 87 9.10 -6.29 -12.60
CA LEU A 87 8.20 -5.58 -11.68
C LEU A 87 9.04 -4.74 -10.71
N ASN A 88 8.48 -3.64 -10.20
CA ASN A 88 9.22 -2.70 -9.37
C ASN A 88 8.47 -2.20 -8.13
N GLN A 89 7.25 -2.71 -7.87
CA GLN A 89 6.52 -2.42 -6.64
C GLN A 89 5.89 -3.68 -6.05
N LEU A 90 6.05 -3.88 -4.75
CA LEU A 90 5.34 -4.89 -3.96
C LEU A 90 4.39 -4.16 -3.02
N GLY A 91 3.09 -4.18 -3.29
CA GLY A 91 2.09 -3.81 -2.30
C GLY A 91 2.01 -4.90 -1.24
N LEU A 92 2.30 -4.56 0.01
CA LEU A 92 2.32 -5.49 1.13
C LEU A 92 1.16 -5.19 2.06
N HIS A 93 0.05 -5.89 1.83
CA HIS A 93 -1.18 -5.78 2.61
C HIS A 93 -1.09 -6.67 3.84
N PHE A 94 -0.70 -6.08 4.98
CA PHE A 94 -0.35 -6.81 6.20
C PHE A 94 -1.34 -6.65 7.36
N SER A 95 -2.34 -5.79 7.20
CA SER A 95 -3.37 -5.50 8.19
C SER A 95 -4.74 -5.70 7.57
N ASP A 96 -5.55 -6.57 8.15
CA ASP A 96 -6.97 -6.72 7.77
C ASP A 96 -7.81 -7.25 8.96
N ASP A 97 -9.08 -7.58 8.73
CA ASP A 97 -9.99 -8.22 9.66
C ASP A 97 -9.43 -9.48 10.31
N GLN A 98 -8.76 -10.31 9.52
CA GLN A 98 -8.34 -11.64 9.95
C GLN A 98 -7.09 -11.57 10.83
N ALA A 99 -6.11 -10.73 10.48
CA ALA A 99 -4.86 -10.65 11.21
C ALA A 99 -4.09 -9.35 10.94
N PHE A 100 -3.20 -9.04 11.88
CA PHE A 100 -2.18 -8.01 11.78
C PHE A 100 -0.81 -8.71 11.81
N ARG A 101 -0.10 -8.68 10.68
CA ARG A 101 0.94 -9.68 10.36
C ARG A 101 2.36 -9.20 10.45
N ILE A 102 2.57 -8.03 11.03
CA ILE A 102 3.91 -7.53 11.33
C ILE A 102 3.96 -7.18 12.81
N GLU A 103 5.06 -7.53 13.45
CA GLU A 103 5.39 -7.11 14.81
C GLU A 103 5.30 -5.58 14.95
N SER A 104 4.52 -5.14 15.94
CA SER A 104 4.47 -3.76 16.41
C SER A 104 5.05 -3.69 17.83
N LYS A 105 5.90 -2.70 18.06
CA LYS A 105 6.47 -2.39 19.38
C LYS A 105 5.61 -1.41 20.15
N THR A 106 4.91 -0.51 19.47
CA THR A 106 4.01 0.46 20.11
C THR A 106 2.67 -0.19 20.48
N HIS A 107 2.19 -1.13 19.66
CA HIS A 107 0.93 -1.85 19.85
C HIS A 107 1.11 -3.37 19.73
N PRO A 108 1.86 -4.03 20.63
CA PRO A 108 2.03 -5.48 20.59
C PRO A 108 0.70 -6.24 20.72
N GLU A 109 -0.34 -5.62 21.29
CA GLU A 109 -1.67 -6.22 21.48
C GLU A 109 -2.47 -6.45 20.20
N VAL A 110 -2.14 -5.76 19.10
CA VAL A 110 -2.85 -5.95 17.82
C VAL A 110 -2.25 -7.07 16.96
N VAL A 111 -1.00 -7.47 17.26
CA VAL A 111 -0.22 -8.43 16.47
C VAL A 111 -0.80 -9.83 16.60
N SER A 112 -0.97 -10.53 15.47
CA SER A 112 -1.49 -11.90 15.45
C SER A 112 -0.40 -12.94 15.71
N ASP A 113 -0.79 -14.13 16.20
CA ASP A 113 0.14 -15.21 16.59
C ASP A 113 1.18 -15.56 15.51
N GLU A 114 0.74 -15.65 14.24
CA GLU A 114 1.65 -15.78 13.10
C GLU A 114 1.86 -14.40 12.47
N ALA A 115 3.02 -13.80 12.72
CA ALA A 115 3.43 -12.50 12.19
C ALA A 115 4.93 -12.48 11.85
N LEU A 116 5.28 -11.62 10.91
CA LEU A 116 6.67 -11.31 10.59
C LEU A 116 7.27 -10.40 11.67
N THR A 117 8.46 -10.73 12.13
CA THR A 117 9.27 -9.82 12.96
C THR A 117 9.71 -8.60 12.16
N GLN A 118 10.00 -7.49 12.82
CA GLN A 118 10.59 -6.34 12.13
C GLN A 118 11.96 -6.66 11.52
N ALA A 119 12.69 -7.63 12.07
CA ALA A 119 13.95 -8.09 11.50
C ALA A 119 13.73 -8.82 10.16
N GLU A 120 12.68 -9.63 10.05
CA GLU A 120 12.25 -10.24 8.79
C GLU A 120 11.82 -9.20 7.76
N VAL A 121 11.00 -8.22 8.17
CA VAL A 121 10.58 -7.15 7.27
C VAL A 121 11.77 -6.34 6.76
N ARG A 122 12.76 -6.01 7.61
CA ARG A 122 13.99 -5.34 7.16
C ARG A 122 14.77 -6.17 6.12
N ARG A 123 14.78 -7.51 6.24
CA ARG A 123 15.40 -8.39 5.23
C ARG A 123 14.62 -8.37 3.91
N ILE A 124 13.29 -8.48 3.98
CA ILE A 124 12.39 -8.39 2.82
C ILE A 124 12.60 -7.07 2.07
N VAL A 125 12.54 -5.93 2.79
CA VAL A 125 12.75 -4.59 2.23
C VAL A 125 14.16 -4.46 1.64
N GLY A 126 15.19 -4.92 2.36
CA GLY A 126 16.57 -4.87 1.88
C GLY A 126 16.77 -5.67 0.59
N LEU A 127 16.16 -6.85 0.51
CA LEU A 127 16.18 -7.66 -0.70
C LEU A 127 15.45 -6.97 -1.86
N ALA A 128 14.24 -6.47 -1.63
CA ALA A 128 13.45 -5.78 -2.64
C ALA A 128 14.24 -4.60 -3.22
N ASN A 129 14.82 -3.77 -2.37
CA ASN A 129 15.66 -2.64 -2.78
C ASN A 129 16.87 -3.08 -3.62
N SER A 130 17.52 -4.19 -3.27
CA SER A 130 18.65 -4.74 -4.05
C SER A 130 18.28 -5.19 -5.46
N LEU A 131 16.97 -5.40 -5.70
CA LEU A 131 16.39 -5.79 -6.98
C LEU A 131 15.59 -4.65 -7.62
N HIS A 132 15.75 -3.41 -7.12
CA HIS A 132 15.02 -2.22 -7.55
C HIS A 132 13.49 -2.37 -7.48
N ILE A 133 13.01 -3.08 -6.46
CA ILE A 133 11.59 -3.23 -6.11
C ILE A 133 11.34 -2.44 -4.83
N GLU A 134 10.38 -1.53 -4.88
CA GLU A 134 9.91 -0.78 -3.74
C GLU A 134 8.80 -1.55 -3.01
N VAL A 135 8.89 -1.64 -1.68
CA VAL A 135 7.81 -2.21 -0.85
C VAL A 135 6.88 -1.09 -0.40
N VAL A 136 5.61 -1.20 -0.77
CA VAL A 136 4.53 -0.27 -0.40
C VAL A 136 3.70 -0.94 0.69
N PRO A 137 3.92 -0.59 1.98
CA PRO A 137 3.13 -1.17 3.07
C PRO A 137 1.71 -0.61 3.08
N GLU A 138 0.79 -1.39 3.64
CA GLU A 138 -0.60 -0.98 3.81
C GLU A 138 -1.14 -1.27 5.22
N ILE A 139 -1.63 -0.22 5.86
CA ILE A 139 -2.60 -0.33 6.95
C ILE A 139 -3.90 0.23 6.41
N ASP A 140 -4.84 -0.66 6.16
CA ASP A 140 -6.12 -0.29 5.63
C ASP A 140 -7.02 0.29 6.73
N SER A 141 -7.40 1.56 6.57
CA SER A 141 -8.27 2.27 7.51
C SER A 141 -9.14 3.28 6.75
N PRO A 142 -10.38 3.52 7.17
CA PRO A 142 -10.99 3.09 8.43
C PRO A 142 -11.78 1.76 8.36
N GLY A 143 -11.81 1.11 7.21
CA GLY A 143 -12.30 -0.26 7.02
C GLY A 143 -11.26 -1.30 7.44
N HIS A 144 -11.58 -2.60 7.32
CA HIS A 144 -10.61 -3.71 7.42
C HIS A 144 -9.73 -3.77 8.69
N LEU A 145 -10.14 -3.15 9.79
CA LEU A 145 -9.36 -3.11 11.03
C LEU A 145 -9.75 -4.22 12.03
N GLY A 146 -10.43 -5.29 11.62
CA GLY A 146 -10.96 -6.28 12.56
C GLY A 146 -9.89 -6.95 13.45
N ALA A 147 -8.63 -7.06 13.02
CA ALA A 147 -7.54 -7.50 13.89
C ALA A 147 -7.20 -6.48 14.98
N VAL A 148 -7.10 -5.21 14.60
CA VAL A 148 -6.83 -4.09 15.50
C VAL A 148 -7.96 -3.91 16.52
N LEU A 149 -9.22 -3.99 16.06
CA LEU A 149 -10.41 -3.76 16.88
C LEU A 149 -10.70 -4.87 17.90
N ARG A 150 -10.10 -6.06 17.75
CA ARG A 150 -10.16 -7.09 18.79
C ARG A 150 -9.47 -6.67 20.08
N ALA A 151 -8.37 -5.92 19.96
CA ALA A 151 -7.65 -5.37 21.11
C ALA A 151 -8.27 -4.05 21.60
N HIS A 152 -8.96 -3.32 20.72
CA HIS A 152 -9.57 -2.01 20.99
C HIS A 152 -11.09 -1.99 20.73
N PRO A 153 -11.88 -2.83 21.44
CA PRO A 153 -13.32 -2.97 21.20
C PRO A 153 -14.13 -1.70 21.52
N ASP A 154 -13.56 -0.78 22.29
CA ASP A 154 -14.12 0.54 22.59
C ASP A 154 -14.07 1.48 21.36
N LEU A 155 -13.19 1.23 20.40
CA LEU A 155 -13.09 1.99 19.14
C LEU A 155 -13.95 1.40 18.00
N GLN A 156 -14.55 0.22 18.20
CA GLN A 156 -15.41 -0.43 17.22
C GLN A 156 -16.63 0.45 16.85
N LEU A 157 -16.88 0.64 15.55
CA LEU A 157 -18.09 1.30 15.06
C LEU A 157 -19.30 0.41 15.31
N ARG A 158 -20.36 1.00 15.85
CA ARG A 158 -21.66 0.36 16.09
C ARG A 158 -22.78 1.21 15.49
N ASN A 159 -23.78 0.54 14.93
CA ASN A 159 -24.98 1.21 14.43
C ASN A 159 -25.94 1.57 15.58
N THR A 160 -27.04 2.24 15.27
CA THR A 160 -28.08 2.62 16.25
C THR A 160 -28.74 1.45 17.00
N GLN A 161 -28.61 0.22 16.50
CA GLN A 161 -29.08 -1.01 17.16
C GLN A 161 -28.01 -1.65 18.06
N GLY A 162 -26.82 -1.04 18.17
CA GLY A 162 -25.69 -1.56 18.93
C GLY A 162 -24.91 -2.67 18.21
N ARG A 163 -25.27 -2.99 16.96
CA ARG A 163 -24.58 -4.02 16.16
C ARG A 163 -23.24 -3.48 15.66
N GLU A 164 -22.21 -4.30 15.79
CA GLU A 164 -20.87 -4.00 15.30
C GLU A 164 -20.81 -3.97 13.78
N SER A 165 -20.15 -2.94 13.27
CA SER A 165 -19.80 -2.79 11.85
C SER A 165 -18.44 -3.45 11.63
N ARG A 166 -18.44 -4.67 11.09
CA ARG A 166 -17.24 -5.51 11.03
C ARG A 166 -16.06 -4.75 10.38
N GLY A 167 -14.90 -4.80 11.03
CA GLY A 167 -13.68 -4.16 10.54
C GLY A 167 -13.68 -2.63 10.55
N SER A 168 -14.79 -1.99 10.93
CA SER A 168 -14.94 -0.54 10.84
C SER A 168 -14.60 0.13 12.16
N ILE A 169 -13.57 0.97 12.18
CA ILE A 169 -13.27 1.82 13.34
C ILE A 169 -14.24 3.00 13.39
N ASP A 170 -14.63 3.43 14.59
CA ASP A 170 -15.48 4.61 14.80
C ASP A 170 -14.63 5.89 14.71
N ILE A 171 -14.57 6.46 13.50
CA ILE A 171 -13.79 7.67 13.21
C ILE A 171 -14.32 8.94 13.90
N SER A 172 -15.45 8.87 14.62
CA SER A 172 -15.90 9.97 15.50
C SER A 172 -15.21 9.98 16.86
N LYS A 173 -14.49 8.91 17.23
CA LYS A 173 -13.84 8.79 18.54
C LYS A 173 -12.41 9.35 18.49
N PRO A 174 -12.02 10.21 19.45
CA PRO A 174 -10.66 10.77 19.49
C PRO A 174 -9.53 9.71 19.51
N GLY A 175 -9.77 8.57 20.17
CA GLY A 175 -8.78 7.48 20.24
C GLY A 175 -8.54 6.76 18.91
N ALA A 176 -9.49 6.81 17.98
CA ALA A 176 -9.37 6.13 16.68
C ALA A 176 -8.20 6.69 15.85
N ALA A 177 -8.14 8.01 15.72
CA ALA A 177 -7.07 8.69 15.00
C ALA A 177 -5.71 8.45 15.66
N THR A 178 -5.65 8.55 16.99
CA THR A 178 -4.41 8.36 17.77
C THR A 178 -3.83 6.96 17.53
N LEU A 179 -4.64 5.91 17.64
CA LEU A 179 -4.20 4.53 17.43
C LEU A 179 -3.60 4.30 16.03
N ILE A 180 -4.28 4.79 14.99
CA ILE A 180 -3.78 4.61 13.62
C ILE A 180 -2.53 5.45 13.37
N ASP A 181 -2.44 6.67 13.93
CA ASP A 181 -1.24 7.50 13.82
C ASP A 181 -0.02 6.88 14.47
N GLU A 182 -0.16 6.32 15.67
CA GLU A 182 0.93 5.67 16.37
C GLU A 182 1.45 4.43 15.61
N LEU A 183 0.55 3.68 14.95
CA LEU A 183 0.92 2.59 14.05
C LEU A 183 1.62 3.09 12.78
N LEU A 184 1.03 4.06 12.07
CA LEU A 184 1.66 4.69 10.90
C LEU A 184 3.04 5.25 11.27
N ASP A 185 3.17 5.80 12.48
CA ASP A 185 4.40 6.39 12.95
C ASP A 185 5.52 5.38 13.12
N GLU A 186 5.23 4.24 13.73
CA GLU A 186 6.18 3.14 13.85
C GLU A 186 6.57 2.57 12.48
N TYR A 187 5.59 2.26 11.64
CA TYR A 187 5.85 1.51 10.41
C TYR A 187 6.50 2.36 9.32
N THR A 188 6.31 3.68 9.32
CA THR A 188 7.04 4.57 8.40
C THR A 188 8.55 4.59 8.65
N GLU A 189 9.03 4.16 9.83
CA GLU A 189 10.46 3.91 10.08
C GLU A 189 10.91 2.55 9.52
N LEU A 190 10.04 1.53 9.60
CA LEU A 190 10.31 0.17 9.12
C LEU A 190 10.34 0.09 7.59
N PHE A 191 9.52 0.89 6.92
CA PHE A 191 9.38 0.96 5.47
C PHE A 191 9.89 2.31 4.95
N PRO A 192 11.18 2.41 4.54
CA PRO A 192 11.78 3.66 4.09
C PRO A 192 11.40 4.06 2.64
N GLY A 193 10.49 3.33 1.99
CA GLY A 193 10.05 3.57 0.61
C GLY A 193 9.38 4.94 0.42
N LYS A 194 9.25 5.36 -0.83
CA LYS A 194 8.55 6.58 -1.21
C LYS A 194 7.03 6.46 -0.99
N TYR A 195 6.42 5.30 -1.19
CA TYR A 195 4.96 5.19 -1.08
C TYR A 195 4.49 4.54 0.22
N TRP A 196 3.28 4.93 0.63
CA TRP A 196 2.55 4.32 1.75
C TRP A 196 1.07 4.17 1.37
N HIS A 197 0.49 2.99 1.49
CA HIS A 197 -0.93 2.75 1.21
C HIS A 197 -1.76 2.90 2.49
N LEU A 198 -2.79 3.75 2.44
CA LEU A 198 -3.70 4.04 3.55
C LEU A 198 -5.00 3.21 3.51
N GLY A 199 -5.15 2.40 2.45
CA GLY A 199 -6.35 1.61 2.17
C GLY A 199 -7.53 2.50 1.83
N ALA A 200 -8.50 2.55 2.75
CA ALA A 200 -9.72 3.35 2.68
C ALA A 200 -10.82 2.77 1.77
N ASP A 201 -10.74 1.47 1.46
CA ASP A 201 -11.82 0.73 0.81
C ASP A 201 -12.86 0.19 1.81
N GLU A 202 -14.03 -0.13 1.28
CA GLU A 202 -15.12 -0.88 1.91
C GLU A 202 -15.50 -0.44 3.34
N TYR A 203 -15.30 0.84 3.69
CA TYR A 203 -15.73 1.36 4.99
C TYR A 203 -17.25 1.24 5.10
N GLN A 204 -17.72 0.34 5.96
CA GLN A 204 -19.12 -0.10 5.94
C GLN A 204 -20.13 1.02 6.21
N ALA A 205 -19.72 2.12 6.86
CA ALA A 205 -20.58 3.28 7.03
C ALA A 205 -20.97 3.94 5.69
N LEU A 206 -20.13 3.82 4.66
CA LEU A 206 -20.38 4.31 3.30
C LEU A 206 -21.16 3.32 2.43
N MET A 207 -21.29 2.06 2.88
CA MET A 207 -21.89 0.97 2.10
C MET A 207 -23.35 0.67 2.47
N VAL A 208 -23.87 1.30 3.53
CA VAL A 208 -25.28 1.16 3.93
C VAL A 208 -26.18 2.12 3.15
N SER A 209 -27.47 1.77 3.03
CA SER A 209 -28.43 2.57 2.25
C SER A 209 -28.74 3.95 2.84
N ASP A 210 -28.62 4.10 4.16
CA ASP A 210 -28.81 5.37 4.87
C ASP A 210 -27.73 5.50 5.96
N PRO A 211 -26.54 6.02 5.60
CA PRO A 211 -25.43 6.20 6.53
C PRO A 211 -25.79 7.04 7.76
N ALA A 212 -26.47 8.18 7.56
CA ALA A 212 -26.79 9.12 8.63
C ALA A 212 -27.77 8.54 9.65
N ALA A 213 -28.79 7.80 9.19
CA ALA A 213 -29.71 7.11 10.09
C ALA A 213 -29.06 5.92 10.82
N SER A 214 -28.11 5.24 10.16
CA SER A 214 -27.41 4.08 10.72
C SER A 214 -26.35 4.47 11.74
N TYR A 215 -25.65 5.59 11.51
CA TYR A 215 -24.50 6.05 12.28
C TYR A 215 -24.58 7.57 12.59
N PRO A 216 -25.58 8.03 13.35
CA PRO A 216 -25.77 9.45 13.63
C PRO A 216 -24.60 10.08 14.40
N GLN A 217 -23.77 9.30 15.09
CA GLN A 217 -22.53 9.78 15.68
C GLN A 217 -21.49 10.22 14.64
N LEU A 218 -21.38 9.50 13.52
CA LEU A 218 -20.49 9.88 12.42
C LEU A 218 -21.02 11.14 11.72
N GLN A 219 -22.34 11.20 11.48
CA GLN A 219 -22.97 12.40 10.91
C GLN A 219 -22.71 13.65 11.78
N ARG A 220 -22.89 13.55 13.10
CA ARG A 220 -22.57 14.66 14.03
C ARG A 220 -21.08 15.04 13.99
N ALA A 221 -20.19 14.06 13.89
CA ALA A 221 -18.75 14.32 13.81
C ALA A 221 -18.37 15.01 12.48
N ALA A 222 -18.99 14.61 11.37
CA ALA A 222 -18.84 15.29 10.09
C ALA A 222 -19.25 16.76 10.19
N GLU A 223 -20.44 17.03 10.72
CA GLU A 223 -20.99 18.37 10.87
C GLU A 223 -20.11 19.25 11.78
N GLN A 224 -19.60 18.67 12.86
CA GLN A 224 -18.71 19.37 13.80
C GLN A 224 -17.35 19.72 13.17
N LYS A 225 -16.78 18.81 12.38
CA LYS A 225 -15.43 18.96 11.82
C LYS A 225 -15.41 19.79 10.54
N HIS A 226 -16.41 19.63 9.68
CA HIS A 226 -16.42 20.17 8.32
C HIS A 226 -17.58 21.14 8.04
N GLY A 227 -18.49 21.36 9.00
CA GLY A 227 -19.60 22.31 8.93
C GLY A 227 -20.95 21.65 8.73
N SER A 228 -22.04 22.38 8.98
CA SER A 228 -23.40 21.82 9.13
C SER A 228 -23.98 21.08 7.92
N GLY A 229 -23.39 21.21 6.73
CA GLY A 229 -23.79 20.48 5.52
C GLY A 229 -22.98 19.21 5.26
N ALA A 230 -21.95 18.95 6.06
CA ALA A 230 -21.04 17.83 5.85
C ALA A 230 -21.71 16.48 6.13
N THR A 231 -21.26 15.48 5.40
CA THR A 231 -21.78 14.12 5.40
C THR A 231 -20.74 13.13 5.93
N ILE A 232 -21.15 11.88 6.10
CA ILE A 232 -20.21 10.81 6.48
C ILE A 232 -19.13 10.58 5.40
N GLU A 233 -19.44 10.85 4.12
CA GLU A 233 -18.47 10.84 3.01
C GLU A 233 -17.38 11.90 3.22
N ASP A 234 -17.76 13.10 3.67
CA ASP A 234 -16.82 14.18 4.00
C ASP A 234 -15.92 13.80 5.17
N LEU A 235 -16.48 13.16 6.19
CA LEU A 235 -15.71 12.70 7.35
C LEU A 235 -14.71 11.60 6.97
N ALA A 236 -15.11 10.64 6.13
CA ALA A 236 -14.22 9.60 5.65
C ALA A 236 -13.10 10.15 4.74
N THR A 237 -13.43 11.12 3.86
CA THR A 237 -12.43 11.82 3.05
C THR A 237 -11.47 12.62 3.93
N GLY A 238 -11.98 13.30 4.96
CA GLY A 238 -11.17 14.01 5.94
C GLY A 238 -10.27 13.07 6.74
N TRP A 239 -10.73 11.87 7.09
CA TRP A 239 -9.91 10.84 7.72
C TRP A 239 -8.72 10.45 6.84
N LEU A 240 -8.96 10.17 5.56
CA LEU A 240 -7.90 9.84 4.61
C LEU A 240 -6.85 10.96 4.52
N ASN A 241 -7.29 12.21 4.37
CA ASN A 241 -6.41 13.38 4.33
C ASN A 241 -5.57 13.53 5.61
N ASP A 242 -6.19 13.34 6.78
CA ASP A 242 -5.48 13.43 8.05
C ASP A 242 -4.42 12.33 8.21
N ARG A 243 -4.60 11.14 7.62
CA ARG A 243 -3.59 10.06 7.64
C ARG A 243 -2.51 10.28 6.59
N ALA A 244 -2.84 10.85 5.43
CA ALA A 244 -1.84 11.33 4.47
C ALA A 244 -0.90 12.36 5.12
N ALA A 245 -1.44 13.30 5.90
CA ALA A 245 -0.67 14.31 6.62
C ALA A 245 0.30 13.75 7.68
N VAL A 246 0.14 12.48 8.09
CA VAL A 246 1.05 11.81 9.05
C VAL A 246 2.27 11.22 8.34
N VAL A 247 2.05 10.67 7.14
CA VAL A 247 3.11 10.00 6.36
C VAL A 247 3.87 10.97 5.46
N GLU A 248 3.24 12.06 5.00
CA GLU A 248 3.84 13.05 4.10
C GLU A 248 5.09 13.74 4.67
N PRO A 249 5.10 14.26 5.93
CA PRO A 249 6.30 14.87 6.52
C PRO A 249 7.48 13.90 6.63
N LYS A 250 7.22 12.59 6.55
CA LYS A 250 8.23 11.52 6.56
C LYS A 250 8.75 11.17 5.17
N GLY A 251 8.38 11.98 4.18
CA GLY A 251 8.80 11.82 2.78
C GLY A 251 8.01 10.76 2.03
N ARG A 252 6.80 10.41 2.50
CA ARG A 252 5.94 9.42 1.83
C ARG A 252 4.92 10.11 0.93
N THR A 253 4.65 9.51 -0.23
CA THR A 253 3.47 9.80 -1.05
C THR A 253 2.39 8.80 -0.67
N ALA A 254 1.27 9.30 -0.15
CA ALA A 254 0.14 8.47 0.22
C ALA A 254 -0.53 7.85 -1.01
N LYS A 255 -1.01 6.62 -0.86
CA LYS A 255 -1.85 5.90 -1.80
C LYS A 255 -3.15 5.47 -1.13
N ALA A 256 -4.23 5.35 -1.89
CA ALA A 256 -5.51 4.85 -1.39
C ALA A 256 -6.31 4.15 -2.49
N TRP A 257 -7.22 3.27 -2.08
CA TRP A 257 -8.23 2.69 -2.96
C TRP A 257 -9.29 3.72 -3.34
N ASN A 258 -10.01 3.44 -4.42
CA ASN A 258 -10.85 4.45 -5.08
C ASN A 258 -12.32 4.52 -4.60
N ASP A 259 -12.81 3.55 -3.84
CA ASP A 259 -14.23 3.39 -3.53
C ASP A 259 -14.73 4.20 -2.34
N GLY A 260 -13.82 4.76 -1.55
CA GLY A 260 -14.12 5.75 -0.51
C GLY A 260 -14.14 7.21 -0.99
N LEU A 261 -13.98 7.45 -2.30
CA LEU A 261 -13.90 8.79 -2.89
C LEU A 261 -15.18 9.16 -3.64
N PHE A 262 -15.71 10.35 -3.36
CA PHE A 262 -16.99 10.81 -3.89
C PHE A 262 -16.85 12.15 -4.61
N ARG A 263 -17.46 12.23 -5.80
CA ARG A 263 -17.37 13.42 -6.66
C ARG A 263 -17.98 14.67 -6.02
N ASP A 264 -19.08 14.49 -5.29
CA ASP A 264 -19.95 15.57 -4.82
C ASP A 264 -19.74 15.92 -3.34
N SER A 265 -18.74 15.32 -2.67
CA SER A 265 -18.38 15.68 -1.29
C SER A 265 -17.84 17.11 -1.19
N GLU A 266 -18.10 17.80 -0.09
CA GLU A 266 -17.54 19.13 0.21
C GLU A 266 -16.04 19.03 0.51
N VAL A 267 -15.62 18.01 1.25
CA VAL A 267 -14.21 17.70 1.52
C VAL A 267 -13.65 16.92 0.35
N LYS A 268 -12.59 17.45 -0.25
CA LYS A 268 -11.86 16.78 -1.35
C LYS A 268 -10.64 16.04 -0.81
N ALA A 269 -10.37 14.87 -1.38
CA ALA A 269 -9.13 14.16 -1.12
C ALA A 269 -7.93 15.04 -1.52
N ASP A 270 -6.85 14.96 -0.75
CA ASP A 270 -5.61 15.66 -1.06
C ASP A 270 -5.11 15.24 -2.45
N LYS A 271 -4.72 16.22 -3.27
CA LYS A 271 -4.26 16.01 -4.65
C LYS A 271 -2.92 15.28 -4.72
N ASN A 272 -2.20 15.17 -3.61
CA ASN A 272 -0.95 14.43 -3.51
C ASN A 272 -1.15 12.93 -3.26
N ILE A 273 -2.38 12.48 -2.96
CA ILE A 273 -2.69 11.07 -2.80
C ILE A 273 -2.80 10.41 -4.19
N GLU A 274 -2.04 9.33 -4.40
CA GLU A 274 -2.15 8.50 -5.60
C GLU A 274 -3.29 7.49 -5.45
N ILE A 275 -4.26 7.51 -6.36
CA ILE A 275 -5.43 6.61 -6.29
C ILE A 275 -5.17 5.32 -7.06
N GLU A 276 -5.37 4.17 -6.40
CA GLU A 276 -5.34 2.84 -6.99
C GLU A 276 -6.77 2.35 -7.27
N TYR A 277 -7.10 2.16 -8.55
CA TYR A 277 -8.44 1.79 -8.99
C TYR A 277 -8.63 0.26 -9.01
N TRP A 278 -9.67 -0.22 -8.33
CA TRP A 278 -10.01 -1.65 -8.27
C TRP A 278 -11.47 -1.96 -8.58
N THR A 279 -12.41 -1.06 -8.31
CA THR A 279 -13.86 -1.31 -8.46
C THR A 279 -14.40 -1.22 -9.88
N GLY A 280 -13.56 -0.87 -10.87
CA GLY A 280 -13.97 -0.63 -12.25
C GLY A 280 -14.97 0.53 -12.41
N LYS A 281 -15.16 1.33 -11.35
CA LYS A 281 -16.06 2.49 -11.29
C LYS A 281 -15.27 3.71 -10.83
N GLU A 282 -15.60 4.87 -11.39
CA GLU A 282 -15.08 6.17 -10.95
C GLU A 282 -16.22 6.88 -10.19
N ILE A 283 -16.19 6.79 -8.85
CA ILE A 283 -17.22 7.37 -7.97
C ILE A 283 -16.85 8.82 -7.58
N GLY A 284 -15.56 9.15 -7.60
CA GLY A 284 -14.99 10.45 -7.27
C GLY A 284 -13.83 10.84 -8.17
#